data_AF-A0A093UNF9-F1
#
_entry.id   AF-A0A093UNF9-F1
#
_cell.length_a   1.000
_cell.length_b   1.000
_cell.length_c   1.000
_cell.angle_alpha   90.00
_cell.angle_beta   90.00
_cell.angle_gamma   90.00
#
_symmetry.space_group_name_H-M   'P 1'
#
loop_
_entity.id
_entity.type
_entity.pdbx_description
1 polymer ?
#
loop_
_entity_poly.entity_id
_entity_poly.type
_entity_poly.pdbx_seq_one_letter_code
_entity_poly.pdbx_strand_id
1 'polypeptide(L)'
;MAVSIFTTFFLYINVGSFSSLLITMIEKEYGFSAAFSLPVIAFFIGFVIILVSKDQYISRDPDSSIIFNACKAFWIGIKHKGNLDYARPSYLTDQVPARRLPWDDYFVDDLRSAFASCKIFILYPIYWAAYLQFLTNFVSQAATMETHGIPNDIMPNIDSITVLILLPVLDRVVFPFLRRLGVPVHHVNRITMGFLICGVSMLYAAFVQRTIYAAPPCYDRPRASECMGGKVPNQVSIFLQSPAYVLVAVSEILASVAGVEYAFTQAPKSMKSLIMAVYLSTVSAGALIAMTVSPLTIDPKLPWMYFTLGVENFIAGAFLWIVPI
;
A
#
# COMPACT_ATOMS: atom_id res chain seq x y z
N MET A 1 3.32 -17.88 -18.39
CA MET A 1 2.49 -18.65 -17.43
C MET A 1 2.43 -17.97 -16.06
N ALA A 2 3.55 -17.66 -15.40
CA ALA A 2 3.55 -16.96 -14.09
C ALA A 2 2.85 -15.59 -14.10
N VAL A 3 3.07 -14.77 -15.14
CA VAL A 3 2.39 -13.47 -15.31
C VAL A 3 0.87 -13.62 -15.35
N SER A 4 0.36 -14.69 -15.98
CA SER A 4 -1.08 -14.97 -16.03
C SER A 4 -1.65 -15.28 -14.64
N ILE A 5 -0.94 -16.04 -13.81
CA ILE A 5 -1.42 -16.41 -12.47
C ILE A 5 -1.46 -15.17 -11.57
N PHE A 6 -0.44 -14.30 -11.62
CA PHE A 6 -0.44 -13.06 -10.83
C PHE A 6 -1.53 -12.09 -11.27
N THR A 7 -1.77 -11.91 -12.58
CA THR A 7 -2.88 -11.09 -13.07
C THR A 7 -4.23 -11.68 -12.68
N THR A 8 -4.41 -13.00 -12.78
CA THR A 8 -5.64 -13.68 -12.36
C THR A 8 -5.85 -13.58 -10.84
N PHE A 9 -4.78 -13.71 -10.04
CA PHE A 9 -4.85 -13.51 -8.59
C PHE A 9 -5.23 -12.07 -8.21
N PHE A 10 -4.62 -11.08 -8.87
CA PHE A 10 -4.96 -9.67 -8.68
C PHE A 10 -6.40 -9.36 -9.08
N LEU A 11 -6.90 -9.99 -10.15
CA LEU A 11 -8.30 -9.94 -10.54
C LEU A 11 -9.20 -10.50 -9.42
N TYR A 12 -8.88 -11.68 -8.88
CA TYR A 12 -9.67 -12.28 -7.79
C TYR A 12 -9.67 -11.43 -6.51
N ILE A 13 -8.57 -10.75 -6.17
CA ILE A 13 -8.52 -9.84 -5.02
C ILE A 13 -9.49 -8.67 -5.23
N ASN A 14 -9.45 -8.01 -6.39
CA ASN A 14 -10.34 -6.89 -6.70
C ASN A 14 -11.80 -7.33 -6.83
N VAL A 15 -12.06 -8.54 -7.32
CA VAL A 15 -13.42 -9.12 -7.29
C VAL A 15 -13.85 -9.41 -5.84
N GLY A 16 -12.94 -9.92 -5.02
CA GLY A 16 -13.18 -10.20 -3.61
C GLY A 16 -13.43 -8.95 -2.78
N SER A 17 -12.83 -7.80 -3.12
CA SER A 17 -13.08 -6.54 -2.40
C SER A 17 -14.53 -6.06 -2.53
N PHE A 18 -15.27 -6.47 -3.56
CA PHE A 18 -16.73 -6.21 -3.64
C PHE A 18 -17.55 -6.92 -2.56
N SER A 19 -16.99 -7.91 -1.86
CA SER A 19 -17.66 -8.52 -0.71
C SER A 19 -17.96 -7.51 0.40
N SER A 20 -17.23 -6.38 0.48
CA SER A 20 -17.53 -5.28 1.40
C SER A 20 -18.93 -4.69 1.17
N LEU A 21 -19.43 -4.69 -0.08
CA LEU A 21 -20.79 -4.24 -0.39
C LEU A 21 -21.83 -5.14 0.29
N LEU A 22 -21.60 -6.46 0.25
CA LEU A 22 -22.50 -7.42 0.88
C LEU A 22 -22.46 -7.27 2.41
N ILE A 23 -21.25 -7.14 2.98
CA ILE A 23 -21.04 -6.98 4.42
C ILE A 23 -21.72 -5.71 4.94
N THR A 24 -21.52 -4.57 4.27
CA THR A 24 -22.08 -3.27 4.68
C THR A 24 -23.61 -3.23 4.55
N MET A 25 -24.19 -3.89 3.55
CA MET A 25 -25.64 -4.04 3.43
C MET A 25 -26.22 -4.94 4.52
N ILE A 26 -25.55 -6.07 4.82
CA ILE A 26 -25.95 -6.96 5.92
C ILE A 26 -25.83 -6.23 7.26
N GLU A 27 -24.78 -5.45 7.47
CA GLU A 27 -24.60 -4.63 8.68
C GLU A 27 -25.78 -3.66 8.86
N LYS A 28 -26.17 -2.96 7.79
CA LYS A 28 -27.26 -1.99 7.81
C LYS A 28 -28.62 -2.61 8.16
N GLU A 29 -28.90 -3.84 7.70
CA GLU A 29 -30.21 -4.50 7.89
C GLU A 29 -30.26 -5.47 9.08
N TYR A 30 -29.18 -6.22 9.35
CA TYR A 30 -29.13 -7.33 10.31
C TYR A 30 -28.10 -7.12 11.43
N GLY A 31 -27.33 -6.03 11.40
CA GLY A 31 -26.35 -5.67 12.41
C GLY A 31 -25.00 -6.36 12.29
N PHE A 32 -24.08 -5.97 13.17
CA PHE A 32 -22.66 -6.36 13.11
C PHE A 32 -22.41 -7.87 13.25
N SER A 33 -23.17 -8.58 14.09
CA SER A 33 -22.97 -10.02 14.28
C SER A 33 -23.22 -10.83 13.00
N ALA A 34 -24.25 -10.45 12.24
CA ALA A 34 -24.53 -11.07 10.95
C ALA A 34 -23.46 -10.70 9.92
N ALA A 35 -23.04 -9.43 9.88
CA ALA A 35 -22.01 -8.94 8.96
C ALA A 35 -20.66 -9.67 9.15
N PHE A 36 -20.22 -9.88 10.40
CA PHE A 36 -18.97 -10.59 10.69
C PHE A 36 -19.03 -12.11 10.50
N SER A 37 -20.23 -12.71 10.46
CA SER A 37 -20.36 -14.15 10.21
C SER A 37 -19.93 -14.54 8.79
N LEU A 38 -20.12 -13.64 7.81
CA LEU A 38 -19.80 -13.91 6.41
C LEU A 38 -18.29 -14.10 6.17
N PRO A 39 -17.39 -13.19 6.60
CA PRO A 39 -15.94 -13.42 6.53
C PRO A 39 -15.50 -14.70 7.24
N VAL A 40 -16.12 -15.04 8.39
CA VAL A 40 -15.81 -16.27 9.13
C VAL A 40 -16.15 -17.50 8.28
N ILE A 41 -17.35 -17.55 7.71
CA ILE A 41 -17.76 -18.65 6.83
C ILE A 41 -16.83 -18.75 5.61
N ALA A 42 -16.52 -17.63 4.96
CA ALA A 42 -15.61 -17.61 3.81
C ALA A 42 -14.21 -18.12 4.16
N PHE A 43 -13.67 -17.73 5.33
CA PHE A 43 -12.40 -18.21 5.84
C PHE A 43 -12.44 -19.72 6.09
N PHE A 44 -13.49 -20.23 6.74
CA PHE A 44 -13.66 -21.66 6.96
C PHE A 44 -13.74 -22.45 5.65
N ILE A 45 -14.49 -21.97 4.65
CA ILE A 45 -14.55 -22.59 3.33
C ILE A 45 -13.14 -22.66 2.70
N GLY A 46 -12.40 -21.54 2.70
CA GLY A 46 -11.04 -21.50 2.18
C GLY A 46 -10.10 -22.46 2.91
N PHE A 47 -10.19 -22.52 4.24
CA PHE A 47 -9.41 -23.43 5.06
C PHE A 47 -9.73 -24.91 4.77
N VAL A 48 -11.01 -25.28 4.64
CA VAL A 48 -11.41 -26.65 4.28
C VAL A 48 -10.90 -27.02 2.89
N ILE A 49 -10.97 -26.11 1.91
CA ILE A 49 -10.43 -26.36 0.57
C ILE A 49 -8.93 -26.68 0.63
N ILE A 50 -8.15 -25.92 1.41
CA ILE A 50 -6.71 -26.16 1.58
C ILE A 50 -6.46 -27.54 2.24
N LEU A 51 -7.23 -27.90 3.26
CA LEU A 51 -7.09 -29.19 3.93
C LEU A 51 -7.42 -30.38 3.02
N VAL A 52 -8.47 -30.27 2.20
CA VAL A 52 -8.87 -31.32 1.24
C VAL A 52 -7.87 -31.41 0.09
N SER A 53 -7.29 -30.29 -0.32
CA SER A 53 -6.32 -30.24 -1.43
C SER A 53 -4.89 -30.56 -1.02
N LYS A 54 -4.65 -30.90 0.25
CA LYS A 54 -3.30 -31.07 0.81
C LYS A 54 -2.44 -32.06 0.02
N ASP A 55 -3.04 -33.14 -0.46
CA ASP A 55 -2.36 -34.24 -1.13
C ASP A 55 -2.03 -33.93 -2.60
N GLN A 56 -2.56 -32.82 -3.14
CA GLN A 56 -2.27 -32.32 -4.49
C GLN A 56 -1.11 -31.31 -4.52
N TYR A 57 -0.68 -30.81 -3.36
CA TYR A 57 0.38 -29.81 -3.29
C TYR A 57 1.77 -30.43 -3.37
N ILE A 58 2.64 -29.79 -4.16
CA ILE A 58 4.06 -30.14 -4.22
C ILE A 58 4.74 -29.54 -2.99
N SER A 59 4.99 -30.38 -1.98
CA SER A 59 5.78 -29.99 -0.81
C SER A 59 7.24 -29.85 -1.21
N ARG A 60 7.82 -28.67 -0.99
CA ARG A 60 9.25 -28.40 -1.18
C ARG A 60 9.96 -28.49 0.15
N ASP A 61 11.17 -29.02 0.15
CA ASP A 61 11.99 -29.06 1.35
C ASP A 61 12.24 -27.64 1.88
N PRO A 62 12.27 -27.44 3.21
CA PRO A 62 12.49 -26.14 3.79
C PRO A 62 13.88 -25.61 3.40
N ASP A 63 13.91 -24.60 2.54
CA ASP A 63 15.13 -23.83 2.28
C ASP A 63 15.64 -23.23 3.60
N SER A 64 16.96 -23.31 3.83
CA SER A 64 17.59 -22.72 5.02
C SER A 64 17.13 -21.26 5.19
N SER A 65 16.91 -20.80 6.42
CA SER A 65 16.28 -19.50 6.67
C SER A 65 17.18 -18.35 6.20
N ILE A 66 17.00 -17.96 4.93
CA ILE A 66 17.69 -16.87 4.24
C ILE A 66 17.61 -15.59 5.07
N ILE A 67 16.45 -15.35 5.70
CA ILE A 67 16.21 -14.19 6.57
C ILE A 67 17.14 -14.22 7.78
N PHE A 68 17.24 -15.34 8.48
CA PHE A 68 18.09 -15.45 9.67
C PHE A 68 19.58 -15.34 9.32
N ASN A 69 19.99 -15.93 8.19
CA ASN A 69 21.35 -15.79 7.67
C ASN A 69 21.66 -14.34 7.27
N ALA A 70 20.72 -13.65 6.64
CA ALA A 70 20.84 -12.24 6.29
C ALA A 70 20.95 -11.36 7.54
N CYS A 71 20.13 -11.58 8.57
CA CYS A 71 20.21 -10.86 9.84
C CYS A 71 21.56 -11.07 10.54
N LYS A 72 22.11 -12.29 10.54
CA LYS A 72 23.44 -12.56 11.10
C LYS A 72 24.55 -11.88 10.31
N ALA A 73 24.53 -11.97 8.98
CA ALA A 73 25.50 -11.30 8.12
C ALA A 73 25.45 -9.77 8.33
N PHE A 74 24.25 -9.22 8.46
CA PHE A 74 24.03 -7.81 8.75
C PHE A 74 24.57 -7.38 10.13
N TRP A 75 24.32 -8.20 11.16
CA TRP A 75 24.86 -7.96 12.51
C TRP A 75 26.39 -7.93 12.53
N ILE A 76 27.03 -8.83 11.79
CA ILE A 76 28.48 -8.84 11.59
C ILE A 76 28.93 -7.55 10.90
N GLY A 77 28.26 -7.13 9.82
CA GLY A 77 28.56 -5.88 9.12
C GLY A 77 28.45 -4.64 10.02
N ILE A 78 27.39 -4.52 10.83
CA ILE A 78 27.20 -3.40 11.77
C ILE A 78 28.35 -3.34 12.79
N LYS A 79 28.73 -4.49 13.36
CA LYS A 79 29.82 -4.58 14.34
C LYS A 79 31.15 -4.08 13.78
N HIS A 80 31.35 -4.20 12.47
CA HIS A 80 32.54 -3.75 11.74
C HIS A 80 32.30 -2.44 10.97
N LYS A 81 31.60 -1.47 11.57
CA LYS A 81 31.38 -0.11 11.04
C LYS A 81 30.68 -0.09 9.66
N GLY A 82 29.81 -1.05 9.38
CA GLY A 82 29.06 -1.13 8.13
C GLY A 82 29.81 -1.83 6.99
N ASN A 83 30.99 -2.39 7.24
CA ASN A 83 31.71 -3.13 6.21
C ASN A 83 31.21 -4.58 6.12
N LEU A 84 30.37 -4.84 5.12
CA LEU A 84 29.77 -6.15 4.85
C LEU A 84 30.81 -7.21 4.44
N ASP A 85 32.03 -6.82 4.04
CA ASP A 85 33.07 -7.77 3.62
C ASP A 85 33.57 -8.64 4.79
N TYR A 86 33.40 -8.21 6.04
CA TYR A 86 33.66 -9.02 7.24
C TYR A 86 32.69 -10.21 7.40
N ALA A 87 31.57 -10.21 6.68
CA ALA A 87 30.63 -11.33 6.66
C ALA A 87 30.97 -12.39 5.59
N ARG A 88 32.02 -12.18 4.79
CA ARG A 88 32.48 -13.13 3.77
C ARG A 88 33.26 -14.27 4.41
N PRO A 89 32.90 -15.54 4.13
CA PRO A 89 33.75 -16.69 4.43
C PRO A 89 35.22 -16.51 3.98
N SER A 90 35.46 -15.96 2.78
CA SER A 90 36.82 -15.78 2.28
C SER A 90 37.66 -14.79 3.09
N TYR A 91 37.07 -13.70 3.58
CA TYR A 91 37.76 -12.69 4.40
C TYR A 91 38.13 -13.22 5.80
N LEU A 92 37.35 -14.19 6.31
CA LEU A 92 37.58 -14.83 7.62
C LEU A 92 38.61 -15.96 7.56
N THR A 93 38.87 -16.52 6.37
CA THR A 93 39.81 -17.63 6.18
C THR A 93 41.27 -17.21 6.44
N ASP A 94 41.58 -15.91 6.30
CA ASP A 94 42.91 -15.36 6.60
C ASP A 94 43.18 -15.12 8.10
N GLN A 95 42.16 -15.19 8.98
CA GLN A 95 42.31 -14.83 10.41
C GLN A 95 41.86 -15.90 11.42
N VAL A 96 41.00 -16.87 11.07
CA VAL A 96 40.53 -17.91 12.02
C VAL A 96 40.19 -19.22 11.30
N PRO A 97 40.61 -20.40 11.80
CA PRO A 97 40.20 -21.68 11.21
C PRO A 97 38.70 -21.90 11.39
N ALA A 98 37.97 -21.89 10.27
CA ALA A 98 36.70 -22.58 10.03
C ALA A 98 35.59 -22.41 11.09
N ARG A 99 35.10 -21.19 11.30
CA ARG A 99 33.66 -21.04 11.55
C ARG A 99 32.98 -21.20 10.20
N ARG A 100 32.56 -22.43 9.83
CA ARG A 100 31.75 -22.67 8.61
C ARG A 100 30.50 -21.81 8.71
N LEU A 101 30.53 -20.63 8.12
CA LEU A 101 29.34 -19.81 7.97
C LEU A 101 28.37 -20.59 7.08
N PRO A 102 27.06 -20.53 7.36
CA PRO A 102 26.07 -21.26 6.59
C PRO A 102 25.78 -20.64 5.22
N TRP A 103 26.53 -19.62 4.81
CA TRP A 103 26.37 -18.89 3.55
C TRP A 103 27.70 -18.73 2.82
N ASP A 104 27.63 -18.56 1.51
CA ASP A 104 28.76 -18.39 0.59
C ASP A 104 29.08 -16.91 0.31
N ASP A 105 30.19 -16.60 -0.35
CA ASP A 105 30.58 -15.22 -0.69
C ASP A 105 29.54 -14.53 -1.60
N TYR A 106 28.97 -15.28 -2.54
CA TYR A 106 27.88 -14.80 -3.42
C TYR A 106 26.66 -14.31 -2.64
N PHE A 107 26.40 -14.89 -1.46
CA PHE A 107 25.31 -14.43 -0.60
C PHE A 107 25.56 -13.01 -0.09
N VAL A 108 26.81 -12.64 0.21
CA VAL A 108 27.15 -11.29 0.68
C VAL A 108 27.01 -10.26 -0.45
N ASP A 109 27.36 -10.65 -1.68
CA ASP A 109 27.16 -9.80 -2.87
C ASP A 109 25.69 -9.62 -3.23
N ASP A 110 24.90 -10.69 -3.16
CA ASP A 110 23.45 -10.66 -3.29
C ASP A 110 22.83 -9.75 -2.21
N LEU A 111 23.31 -9.85 -0.96
CA LEU A 111 22.83 -9.04 0.17
C LEU A 111 23.15 -7.56 -0.05
N ARG A 112 24.36 -7.23 -0.51
CA ARG A 112 24.77 -5.85 -0.81
C ARG A 112 23.92 -5.25 -1.92
N SER A 113 23.68 -6.01 -2.99
CA SER A 113 22.85 -5.58 -4.12
C SER A 113 21.39 -5.39 -3.69
N ALA A 114 20.85 -6.32 -2.89
CA ALA A 114 19.52 -6.25 -2.31
C ALA A 114 19.30 -4.95 -1.51
N PHE A 115 20.25 -4.59 -0.65
CA PHE A 115 20.18 -3.35 0.14
C PHE A 115 20.30 -2.09 -0.70
N ALA A 116 21.12 -2.10 -1.76
CA ALA A 116 21.20 -0.99 -2.69
C ALA A 116 19.84 -0.69 -3.34
N SER A 117 19.11 -1.74 -3.75
CA SER A 117 17.77 -1.62 -4.31
C SER A 117 16.71 -1.20 -3.28
N CYS A 118 16.90 -1.53 -2.00
CA CYS A 118 15.96 -1.16 -0.93
C CYS A 118 15.96 0.35 -0.61
N LYS A 119 16.92 1.14 -1.10
CA LYS A 119 16.97 2.58 -0.84
C LYS A 119 15.70 3.31 -1.27
N ILE A 120 15.07 2.89 -2.38
CA ILE A 120 13.80 3.48 -2.84
C ILE A 120 12.65 3.22 -1.85
N PHE A 121 12.71 2.12 -1.09
CA PHE A 121 11.69 1.73 -0.12
C PHE A 121 11.66 2.64 1.12
N ILE A 122 12.72 3.43 1.36
CA ILE A 122 12.75 4.38 2.48
C ILE A 122 11.66 5.45 2.36
N LEU A 123 11.23 5.79 1.13
CA LEU A 123 10.21 6.80 0.88
C LEU A 123 8.79 6.22 0.78
N TYR A 124 8.65 4.91 0.58
CA TYR A 124 7.33 4.24 0.53
C TYR A 124 6.48 4.39 1.79
N PRO A 125 7.02 4.44 3.02
CA PRO A 125 6.23 4.72 4.21
C PRO A 125 5.43 6.03 4.11
N ILE A 126 5.98 7.08 3.49
CA ILE A 126 5.28 8.37 3.29
C ILE A 126 4.10 8.20 2.33
N TYR A 127 4.31 7.42 1.27
CA TYR A 127 3.25 7.04 0.34
C TYR A 127 2.14 6.25 1.03
N TRP A 128 2.50 5.20 1.76
CA TRP A 128 1.54 4.38 2.48
C TRP A 128 0.77 5.17 3.54
N ALA A 129 1.40 6.14 4.20
CA ALA A 129 0.71 7.01 5.16
C ALA A 129 -0.44 7.80 4.54
N ALA A 130 -0.25 8.32 3.31
CA ALA A 130 -1.31 9.01 2.57
C ALA A 130 -2.31 8.05 1.91
N TYR A 131 -1.82 6.95 1.32
CA TYR A 131 -2.67 5.94 0.70
C TYR A 131 -3.67 5.38 1.72
N LEU A 132 -3.22 4.95 2.91
CA LEU A 132 -4.10 4.35 3.94
C LEU A 132 -5.24 5.26 4.43
N GLN A 133 -5.23 6.55 4.11
CA GLN A 133 -6.32 7.48 4.42
C GLN A 133 -7.62 7.13 3.68
N PHE A 134 -7.54 6.50 2.50
CA PHE A 134 -8.74 6.14 1.73
C PHE A 134 -9.62 5.10 2.44
N LEU A 135 -9.01 4.21 3.25
CA LEU A 135 -9.72 3.18 4.01
C LEU A 135 -10.33 3.68 5.32
N THR A 136 -9.86 4.83 5.83
CA THR A 136 -10.16 5.29 7.19
C THR A 136 -10.76 6.68 7.16
N ASN A 137 -9.94 7.71 7.01
CA ASN A 137 -10.37 9.09 7.10
C ASN A 137 -11.28 9.53 5.95
N PHE A 138 -11.14 8.96 4.75
CA PHE A 138 -12.09 9.21 3.66
C PHE A 138 -13.47 8.66 4.00
N VAL A 139 -13.56 7.49 4.63
CA VAL A 139 -14.82 6.90 5.08
C VAL A 139 -15.46 7.76 6.17
N SER A 140 -14.66 8.29 7.11
CA SER A 140 -15.10 9.26 8.13
C SER A 140 -15.55 10.58 7.51
N GLN A 141 -14.84 11.09 6.50
CA GLN A 141 -15.23 12.28 5.73
C GLN A 141 -16.59 12.04 5.04
N ALA A 142 -16.75 10.90 4.36
CA ALA A 142 -18.02 10.52 3.73
C ALA A 142 -19.18 10.43 4.72
N ALA A 143 -18.92 10.03 5.97
CA ALA A 143 -19.94 10.02 7.01
C ALA A 143 -20.47 11.44 7.28
N THR A 144 -19.67 12.49 7.15
CA THR A 144 -20.11 13.89 7.34
C THR A 144 -20.88 14.49 6.15
N MET A 145 -20.99 13.73 5.05
CA MET A 145 -21.61 14.14 3.79
C MET A 145 -23.02 13.58 3.65
N GLU A 146 -23.81 14.15 2.74
CA GLU A 146 -25.12 13.63 2.38
C GLU A 146 -24.97 12.40 1.49
N THR A 147 -25.38 11.25 2.02
CA THR A 147 -25.12 9.94 1.37
C THR A 147 -26.27 9.43 0.51
N HIS A 148 -27.41 10.14 0.48
CA HIS A 148 -28.63 9.76 -0.26
C HIS A 148 -29.04 8.28 -0.12
N GLY A 149 -28.82 7.69 1.06
CA GLY A 149 -29.18 6.30 1.39
C GLY A 149 -28.07 5.27 1.15
N ILE A 150 -26.94 5.67 0.57
CA ILE A 150 -25.75 4.84 0.35
C ILE A 150 -24.91 4.80 1.64
N PRO A 151 -24.46 3.63 2.12
CA PRO A 151 -23.47 3.55 3.20
C PRO A 151 -22.13 4.20 2.80
N ASN A 152 -21.51 4.95 3.72
CA ASN A 152 -20.20 5.57 3.51
C ASN A 152 -19.08 4.54 3.30
N ASP A 153 -19.21 3.35 3.87
CA ASP A 153 -18.24 2.25 3.76
C ASP A 153 -18.18 1.61 2.37
N ILE A 154 -19.11 1.96 1.47
CA ILE A 154 -19.09 1.55 0.06
C ILE A 154 -18.12 2.40 -0.77
N MET A 155 -17.79 3.62 -0.30
CA MET A 155 -16.96 4.55 -1.07
C MET A 155 -15.57 4.01 -1.46
N PRO A 156 -14.84 3.27 -0.61
CA PRO A 156 -13.59 2.62 -0.98
C PRO A 156 -13.70 1.67 -2.18
N ASN A 157 -14.88 1.10 -2.47
CA ASN A 157 -15.03 0.22 -3.64
C ASN A 157 -14.88 0.96 -4.98
N ILE A 158 -15.01 2.29 -4.99
CA ILE A 158 -14.70 3.11 -6.18
C ILE A 158 -13.25 2.89 -6.60
N ASP A 159 -12.33 2.79 -5.63
CA ASP A 159 -10.92 2.51 -5.89
C ASP A 159 -10.76 1.15 -6.58
N SER A 160 -11.31 0.07 -6.00
CA SER A 160 -11.23 -1.28 -6.60
C SER A 160 -11.83 -1.37 -8.00
N ILE A 161 -12.99 -0.73 -8.25
CA ILE A 161 -13.60 -0.65 -9.59
C ILE A 161 -12.64 0.07 -10.55
N THR A 162 -12.07 1.18 -10.09
CA THR A 162 -11.18 2.01 -10.89
C THR A 162 -9.92 1.24 -11.23
N VAL A 163 -9.30 0.54 -10.27
CA VAL A 163 -8.12 -0.31 -10.51
C VAL A 163 -8.44 -1.40 -11.52
N LEU A 164 -9.57 -2.09 -11.37
CA LEU A 164 -10.00 -3.17 -12.26
C LEU A 164 -10.14 -2.70 -13.73
N ILE A 165 -10.66 -1.48 -13.94
CA ILE A 165 -10.87 -0.92 -15.27
C ILE A 165 -9.59 -0.27 -15.82
N LEU A 166 -8.88 0.52 -15.00
CA LEU A 166 -7.74 1.32 -15.45
C LEU A 166 -6.46 0.52 -15.60
N LEU A 167 -6.22 -0.53 -14.80
CA LEU A 167 -5.02 -1.36 -14.92
C LEU A 167 -4.82 -1.91 -16.35
N PRO A 168 -5.80 -2.61 -16.97
CA PRO A 168 -5.62 -3.10 -18.34
C PRO A 168 -5.52 -1.98 -19.37
N VAL A 169 -6.16 -0.83 -19.14
CA VAL A 169 -6.08 0.34 -20.03
C VAL A 169 -4.67 0.95 -19.97
N LEU A 170 -4.10 1.10 -18.78
CA LEU A 170 -2.75 1.61 -18.60
C LEU A 170 -1.72 0.68 -19.25
N ASP A 171 -1.82 -0.62 -19.01
CA ASP A 171 -0.86 -1.61 -19.54
C ASP A 171 -0.95 -1.83 -21.05
N ARG A 172 -2.17 -1.86 -21.61
CA ARG A 172 -2.37 -2.19 -23.03
C ARG A 172 -2.44 -0.96 -23.94
N VAL A 173 -2.84 0.19 -23.42
CA VAL A 173 -3.05 1.41 -24.22
C VAL A 173 -2.03 2.48 -23.85
N VAL A 174 -2.01 2.92 -22.59
CA VAL A 174 -1.26 4.13 -22.20
C VAL A 174 0.25 3.91 -22.22
N PHE A 175 0.76 2.85 -21.59
CA PHE A 175 2.21 2.59 -21.58
C PHE A 175 2.77 2.28 -22.98
N PRO A 176 2.13 1.46 -23.83
CA PRO A 176 2.56 1.27 -25.21
C PRO A 176 2.50 2.57 -26.03
N PHE A 177 1.49 3.41 -25.81
CA PHE A 177 1.37 4.71 -26.46
C PHE A 177 2.50 5.66 -26.05
N LEU A 178 2.81 5.78 -24.75
CA LEU A 178 3.94 6.57 -24.25
C LEU A 178 5.28 6.09 -24.81
N ARG A 179 5.46 4.76 -24.96
CA ARG A 179 6.64 4.19 -25.62
C ARG A 179 6.72 4.56 -27.10
N ARG A 180 5.59 4.64 -27.80
CA ARG A 180 5.54 5.13 -29.20
C ARG A 180 5.90 6.61 -29.31
N LEU A 181 5.60 7.41 -28.29
CA LEU A 181 6.02 8.81 -28.18
C LEU A 181 7.49 8.98 -27.77
N GLY A 182 8.23 7.88 -27.58
CA GLY A 182 9.65 7.92 -27.21
C GLY A 182 9.91 8.20 -25.73
N VAL A 183 8.88 8.16 -24.87
CA VAL A 183 9.03 8.32 -23.42
C VAL A 183 9.30 6.96 -22.77
N PRO A 184 10.51 6.69 -22.26
CA PRO A 184 10.79 5.42 -21.60
C PRO A 184 10.09 5.35 -20.24
N VAL A 185 9.17 4.40 -20.11
CA VAL A 185 8.40 4.17 -18.88
C VAL A 185 9.19 3.24 -17.95
N HIS A 186 10.20 3.78 -17.28
CA HIS A 186 10.95 3.06 -16.25
C HIS A 186 10.13 2.91 -14.95
N HIS A 187 10.40 1.86 -14.16
CA HIS A 187 9.70 1.61 -12.90
C HIS A 187 9.78 2.82 -11.94
N VAL A 188 10.94 3.46 -11.81
CA VAL A 188 11.12 4.64 -10.93
C VAL A 188 10.24 5.80 -11.38
N ASN A 189 10.14 6.08 -12.70
CA ASN A 189 9.28 7.15 -13.21
C ASN A 189 7.81 6.88 -12.91
N ARG A 190 7.35 5.62 -13.02
CA ARG A 190 5.99 5.22 -12.61
C ARG A 190 5.77 5.50 -11.13
N ILE A 191 6.69 5.06 -10.28
CA ILE A 191 6.60 5.26 -8.82
C ILE A 191 6.51 6.75 -8.49
N THR A 192 7.38 7.58 -9.08
CA THR A 192 7.37 9.03 -8.87
C THR A 192 6.02 9.66 -9.27
N MET A 193 5.48 9.32 -10.44
CA MET A 193 4.15 9.79 -10.84
C MET A 193 3.06 9.34 -9.86
N GLY A 194 3.15 8.10 -9.36
CA GLY A 194 2.23 7.57 -8.36
C GLY A 194 2.24 8.40 -7.07
N PHE A 195 3.42 8.74 -6.53
CA PHE A 195 3.55 9.62 -5.35
C PHE A 195 2.93 11.01 -5.60
N LEU A 196 3.22 11.63 -6.75
CA LEU A 196 2.67 12.94 -7.09
C LEU A 196 1.13 12.90 -7.19
N ILE A 197 0.57 11.88 -7.83
CA ILE A 197 -0.88 11.71 -7.97
C ILE A 197 -1.53 11.41 -6.61
N CYS A 198 -0.87 10.65 -5.73
CA CYS A 198 -1.32 10.47 -4.34
C CYS A 198 -1.41 11.81 -3.62
N GLY A 199 -0.37 12.63 -3.77
CA GLY A 199 -0.33 13.98 -3.22
C GLY A 199 -1.49 14.85 -3.72
N VAL A 200 -1.75 14.84 -5.03
CA VAL A 200 -2.90 15.54 -5.63
C VAL A 200 -4.23 15.04 -5.08
N SER A 201 -4.39 13.72 -4.89
CA SER A 201 -5.59 13.15 -4.26
C SER A 201 -5.81 13.68 -2.85
N MET A 202 -4.75 13.73 -2.03
CA MET A 202 -4.84 14.26 -0.66
C MET A 202 -5.15 15.76 -0.66
N LEU A 203 -4.56 16.55 -1.56
CA LEU A 203 -4.91 17.98 -1.70
C LEU A 203 -6.37 18.17 -2.13
N TYR A 204 -6.87 17.31 -3.02
CA TYR A 204 -8.28 17.30 -3.39
C TYR A 204 -9.19 16.91 -2.21
N ALA A 205 -8.82 15.92 -1.40
CA ALA A 205 -9.54 15.56 -0.20
C ALA A 205 -9.55 16.70 0.85
N ALA A 206 -8.47 17.47 0.94
CA ALA A 206 -8.42 18.69 1.76
C ALA A 206 -9.40 19.75 1.25
N PHE A 207 -9.49 19.93 -0.08
CA PHE A 207 -10.48 20.80 -0.71
C PHE A 207 -11.90 20.34 -0.41
N VAL A 208 -12.20 19.05 -0.56
CA VAL A 208 -13.51 18.47 -0.22
C VAL A 208 -13.84 18.65 1.27
N GLN A 209 -12.89 18.47 2.18
CA GLN A 209 -13.14 18.72 3.61
C GLN A 209 -13.47 20.18 3.87
N ARG A 210 -12.79 21.10 3.18
CA ARG A 210 -13.04 22.54 3.31
C ARG A 210 -14.40 22.93 2.76
N THR A 211 -14.87 22.30 1.67
CA THR A 211 -16.23 22.54 1.16
C THR A 211 -17.29 21.97 2.10
N ILE A 212 -17.03 20.83 2.74
CA ILE A 212 -17.89 20.29 3.81
C ILE A 212 -18.03 21.28 4.96
N TYR A 213 -16.93 21.85 5.45
CA TYR A 213 -16.99 22.83 6.55
C TYR A 213 -17.58 24.18 6.15
N ALA A 214 -17.55 24.54 4.87
CA ALA A 214 -18.20 25.76 4.39
C ALA A 214 -19.72 25.57 4.17
N ALA A 215 -20.22 24.34 4.19
CA ALA A 215 -21.61 24.02 3.91
C ALA A 215 -22.47 23.99 5.21
N PRO A 216 -23.75 24.42 5.12
CA PRO A 216 -24.70 24.27 6.22
C PRO A 216 -25.06 22.79 6.48
N PRO A 217 -25.63 22.44 7.64
CA PRO A 217 -26.03 23.33 8.74
C PRO A 217 -24.98 23.50 9.85
N CYS A 218 -23.98 22.62 9.93
CA CYS A 218 -23.08 22.54 11.10
C CYS A 218 -21.65 23.07 10.84
N TYR A 219 -21.34 23.47 9.60
CA TYR A 219 -20.06 24.05 9.20
C TYR A 219 -18.85 23.25 9.73
N ASP A 220 -17.98 23.89 10.52
CA ASP A 220 -16.75 23.34 11.11
C ASP A 220 -16.97 22.18 12.10
N ARG A 221 -18.22 21.88 12.48
CA ARG A 221 -18.55 20.84 13.47
C ARG A 221 -19.63 19.88 12.94
N PRO A 222 -19.39 19.18 11.81
CA PRO A 222 -20.36 18.24 11.27
C PRO A 222 -20.69 17.16 12.31
N ARG A 223 -21.98 16.85 12.49
CA ARG A 223 -22.48 15.83 13.44
C ARG A 223 -22.06 16.00 14.91
N ALA A 224 -21.64 17.19 15.34
CA ALA A 224 -21.47 17.48 16.76
C ALA A 224 -22.80 17.38 17.51
N SER A 225 -22.79 16.92 18.77
CA SER A 225 -23.99 16.85 19.61
C SER A 225 -24.70 18.19 19.78
N GLU A 226 -23.92 19.27 19.72
CA GLU A 226 -24.39 20.67 19.78
C GLU A 226 -25.14 21.11 18.52
N CYS A 227 -24.90 20.46 17.37
CA CYS A 227 -25.54 20.81 16.09
C CYS A 227 -26.56 19.76 15.68
N MET A 228 -27.85 20.12 15.75
CA MET A 228 -28.98 19.27 15.30
C MET A 228 -28.95 17.85 15.92
N GLY A 229 -28.47 17.75 17.16
CA GLY A 229 -28.38 16.49 17.91
C GLY A 229 -27.40 15.45 17.33
N GLY A 230 -26.45 15.88 16.49
CA GLY A 230 -25.43 15.02 15.88
C GLY A 230 -25.93 14.08 14.78
N LYS A 231 -27.19 14.20 14.36
CA LYS A 231 -27.83 13.25 13.42
C LYS A 231 -27.75 13.68 11.97
N VAL A 232 -27.50 14.95 11.69
CA VAL A 232 -27.60 15.53 10.35
C VAL A 232 -26.19 15.80 9.79
N PRO A 233 -25.84 15.26 8.59
CA PRO A 233 -24.60 15.62 7.90
C PRO A 233 -24.69 17.02 7.26
N ASN A 234 -23.56 17.56 6.81
CA ASN A 234 -23.56 18.79 6.01
C ASN A 234 -24.08 18.51 4.59
N GLN A 235 -24.66 19.53 3.96
CA GLN A 235 -25.31 19.44 2.64
C GLN A 235 -24.28 19.43 1.49
N VAL A 236 -23.40 18.42 1.51
CA VAL A 236 -22.44 18.15 0.43
C VAL A 236 -22.65 16.71 -0.01
N SER A 237 -22.88 16.51 -1.30
CA SER A 237 -23.09 15.16 -1.83
C SER A 237 -21.83 14.31 -1.72
N ILE A 238 -21.97 13.08 -1.23
CA ILE A 238 -20.90 12.09 -1.08
C ILE A 238 -20.11 11.86 -2.39
N PHE A 239 -20.75 12.02 -3.55
CA PHE A 239 -20.12 11.85 -4.87
C PHE A 239 -19.02 12.86 -5.17
N LEU A 240 -18.97 14.00 -4.45
CA LEU A 240 -17.87 14.96 -4.59
C LEU A 240 -16.53 14.34 -4.16
N GLN A 241 -16.53 13.29 -3.35
CA GLN A 241 -15.32 12.59 -2.94
C GLN A 241 -14.82 11.57 -3.98
N SER A 242 -15.67 11.13 -4.92
CA SER A 242 -15.33 10.10 -5.90
C SER A 242 -14.03 10.36 -6.69
N PRO A 243 -13.73 11.59 -7.15
CA PRO A 243 -12.46 11.86 -7.84
C PRO A 243 -11.23 11.61 -6.97
N ALA A 244 -11.32 11.76 -5.65
CA ALA A 244 -10.22 11.45 -4.73
C ALA A 244 -9.87 9.96 -4.79
N TYR A 245 -10.88 9.07 -4.72
CA TYR A 245 -10.68 7.62 -4.85
C TYR A 245 -10.13 7.22 -6.22
N VAL A 246 -10.60 7.84 -7.30
CA VAL A 246 -10.05 7.59 -8.64
C VAL A 246 -8.57 7.95 -8.72
N LEU A 247 -8.17 9.09 -8.13
CA LEU A 247 -6.76 9.49 -8.08
C LEU A 247 -5.92 8.55 -7.20
N VAL A 248 -6.46 8.07 -6.07
CA VAL A 248 -5.81 7.03 -5.25
C VAL A 248 -5.59 5.75 -6.06
N ALA A 249 -6.59 5.28 -6.80
CA ALA A 249 -6.48 4.08 -7.63
C ALA A 249 -5.42 4.22 -8.73
N VAL A 250 -5.38 5.36 -9.42
CA VAL A 250 -4.35 5.64 -10.43
C VAL A 250 -2.96 5.64 -9.79
N SER A 251 -2.86 6.25 -8.61
CA SER A 251 -1.62 6.28 -7.83
C SER A 251 -1.17 4.88 -7.39
N GLU A 252 -2.10 4.01 -6.98
CA GLU A 252 -1.81 2.62 -6.61
C GLU A 252 -1.18 1.83 -7.76
N ILE A 253 -1.76 1.93 -8.95
CA ILE A 253 -1.24 1.24 -10.14
C ILE A 253 0.18 1.71 -10.49
N LEU A 254 0.46 2.99 -10.26
CA LEU A 254 1.74 3.61 -10.62
C LEU A 254 2.83 3.44 -9.55
N ALA A 255 2.47 3.43 -8.26
CA ALA A 255 3.42 3.31 -7.15
C ALA A 255 3.41 1.91 -6.54
N SER A 256 2.27 1.41 -6.06
CA SER A 256 2.21 0.12 -5.35
C SER A 256 2.57 -1.05 -6.26
N VAL A 257 1.87 -1.20 -7.40
CA VAL A 257 2.11 -2.30 -8.35
C VAL A 257 3.54 -2.23 -8.91
N ALA A 258 3.97 -1.04 -9.33
CA ALA A 258 5.33 -0.84 -9.84
C ALA A 258 6.41 -1.09 -8.77
N GLY A 259 6.13 -0.80 -7.51
CA GLY A 259 7.01 -1.05 -6.37
C GLY A 259 7.23 -2.54 -6.13
N VAL A 260 6.17 -3.34 -6.18
CA VAL A 260 6.25 -4.81 -6.09
C VAL A 260 7.02 -5.38 -7.28
N GLU A 261 6.75 -4.90 -8.51
CA GLU A 261 7.49 -5.29 -9.72
C GLU A 261 8.98 -4.94 -9.62
N TYR A 262 9.30 -3.75 -9.14
CA TYR A 262 10.67 -3.30 -8.91
C TYR A 262 11.38 -4.17 -7.86
N ALA A 263 10.73 -4.41 -6.71
CA ALA A 263 11.24 -5.27 -5.66
C ALA A 263 11.57 -6.67 -6.18
N PHE A 264 10.69 -7.24 -7.01
CA PHE A 264 10.86 -8.59 -7.54
C PHE A 264 11.92 -8.68 -8.64
N THR A 265 12.08 -7.64 -9.46
CA THR A 265 13.02 -7.62 -10.60
C THR A 265 14.45 -7.31 -10.17
N GLN A 266 14.63 -6.47 -9.16
CA GLN A 266 15.95 -6.14 -8.61
C GLN A 266 16.44 -7.19 -7.60
N ALA A 267 15.55 -8.06 -7.12
CA ALA A 267 15.91 -9.08 -6.16
C ALA A 267 16.74 -10.23 -6.75
N PRO A 268 17.89 -10.58 -6.14
CA PRO A 268 18.59 -11.82 -6.42
C PRO A 268 17.67 -13.03 -6.22
N LYS A 269 17.86 -14.09 -7.00
CA LYS A 269 16.98 -15.29 -6.97
C LYS A 269 16.84 -15.88 -5.57
N SER A 270 17.94 -15.88 -4.80
CA SER A 270 18.05 -16.36 -3.42
C SER A 270 17.38 -15.45 -2.39
N MET A 271 17.11 -14.17 -2.70
CA MET A 271 16.70 -13.14 -1.73
C MET A 271 15.35 -12.47 -2.04
N LYS A 272 14.61 -13.00 -3.02
CA LYS A 272 13.28 -12.47 -3.38
C LYS A 272 12.33 -12.36 -2.20
N SER A 273 12.28 -13.38 -1.34
CA SER A 273 11.43 -13.37 -0.15
C SER A 273 11.84 -12.27 0.84
N LEU A 274 13.14 -12.06 1.03
CA LEU A 274 13.66 -11.02 1.93
C LEU A 274 13.31 -9.62 1.42
N ILE A 275 13.56 -9.34 0.14
CA ILE A 275 13.29 -8.01 -0.43
C ILE A 275 11.78 -7.72 -0.46
N MET A 276 10.95 -8.72 -0.76
CA MET A 276 9.50 -8.57 -0.69
C MET A 276 9.03 -8.34 0.76
N ALA A 277 9.64 -9.00 1.75
CA ALA A 277 9.34 -8.75 3.16
C ALA A 277 9.72 -7.32 3.57
N VAL A 278 10.88 -6.82 3.12
CA VAL A 278 11.29 -5.42 3.33
C VAL A 278 10.29 -4.47 2.68
N TYR A 279 9.88 -4.72 1.43
CA TYR A 279 8.86 -3.91 0.77
C TYR A 279 7.54 -3.90 1.55
N LEU A 280 7.01 -5.06 1.95
CA LEU A 280 5.77 -5.13 2.74
C LEU A 280 5.90 -4.46 4.11
N SER A 281 7.09 -4.49 4.72
CA SER A 281 7.33 -3.78 5.98
C SER A 281 7.15 -2.26 5.85
N THR A 282 7.30 -1.69 4.65
CA THR A 282 7.02 -0.27 4.40
C THR A 282 5.55 0.10 4.60
N VAL A 283 4.63 -0.84 4.37
CA VAL A 283 3.20 -0.65 4.64
C VAL A 283 2.99 -0.45 6.14
N SER A 284 3.61 -1.30 6.96
CA SER A 284 3.55 -1.19 8.42
C SER A 284 4.19 0.11 8.91
N ALA A 285 5.33 0.51 8.35
CA ALA A 285 5.96 1.78 8.67
C ALA A 285 5.06 2.97 8.28
N GLY A 286 4.39 2.92 7.13
CA GLY A 286 3.43 3.94 6.71
C GLY A 286 2.21 4.03 7.61
N ALA A 287 1.69 2.90 8.09
CA ALA A 287 0.63 2.88 9.09
C ALA A 287 1.06 3.55 10.41
N LEU A 288 2.29 3.31 10.87
CA LEU A 288 2.84 4.00 12.05
C LEU A 288 2.97 5.50 11.82
N ILE A 289 3.40 5.93 10.62
CA ILE A 289 3.44 7.36 10.26
C ILE A 289 2.02 7.94 10.28
N ALA A 290 1.05 7.26 9.66
CA ALA A 290 -0.36 7.70 9.65
C ALA A 290 -0.92 7.87 11.07
N MET A 291 -0.53 7.01 12.02
CA MET A 291 -0.92 7.17 13.44
C MET A 291 -0.39 8.45 14.07
N THR A 292 0.80 8.93 13.68
CA THR A 292 1.34 10.20 14.20
C THR A 292 0.50 11.42 13.81
N VAL A 293 -0.29 11.29 12.73
CA VAL A 293 -1.18 12.33 12.22
C VAL A 293 -2.58 12.28 12.87
N SER A 294 -2.86 11.27 13.71
CA SER A 294 -4.13 11.15 14.44
C SER A 294 -4.54 12.38 15.27
N PRO A 295 -3.63 13.17 15.89
CA PRO A 295 -4.04 14.42 16.54
C PRO A 295 -4.66 15.48 15.60
N LEU A 296 -4.48 15.33 14.28
CA LEU A 296 -5.10 16.18 13.25
C LEU A 296 -6.42 15.59 12.73
N THR A 297 -6.79 14.36 13.08
CA THR A 297 -8.06 13.70 12.69
C THR A 297 -9.24 14.15 13.56
N ILE A 298 -9.29 15.43 13.91
CA ILE A 298 -10.32 16.03 14.76
C ILE A 298 -10.85 17.27 14.04
N ASP A 299 -12.15 17.47 13.98
CA ASP A 299 -12.73 18.70 13.42
C ASP A 299 -12.27 19.95 14.22
N PRO A 300 -11.88 21.06 13.59
CA PRO A 300 -11.82 21.35 12.14
C PRO A 300 -10.43 21.14 11.50
N LYS A 301 -9.55 20.32 12.08
CA LYS A 301 -8.15 20.14 11.65
C LYS A 301 -7.96 19.15 10.49
N LEU A 302 -8.97 18.36 10.12
CA LEU A 302 -8.89 17.39 9.02
C LEU A 302 -8.35 17.95 7.68
N PRO A 303 -8.68 19.17 7.22
CA PRO A 303 -8.09 19.74 6.01
C PRO A 303 -6.56 19.86 6.10
N TRP A 304 -6.03 20.17 7.28
CA TRP A 304 -4.59 20.27 7.52
C TRP A 304 -3.92 18.91 7.48
N MET A 305 -4.55 17.86 8.02
CA MET A 305 -4.06 16.49 7.89
C MET A 305 -3.87 16.13 6.41
N TYR A 306 -4.92 16.27 5.60
CA TYR A 306 -4.85 15.97 4.17
C TYR A 306 -3.83 16.83 3.44
N PHE A 307 -3.74 18.12 3.77
CA PHE A 307 -2.75 19.02 3.20
C PHE A 307 -1.31 18.57 3.51
N THR A 308 -1.00 18.24 4.77
CA THR A 308 0.34 17.80 5.19
C THR A 308 0.77 16.51 4.49
N LEU A 309 -0.10 15.49 4.48
CA LEU A 309 0.16 14.22 3.79
C LEU A 309 0.31 14.40 2.27
N GLY A 310 -0.44 15.33 1.69
CA GLY A 310 -0.34 15.67 0.27
C GLY A 310 0.99 16.33 -0.09
N VAL A 311 1.44 17.29 0.73
CA VAL A 311 2.73 17.98 0.55
C VAL A 311 3.90 17.02 0.76
N GLU A 312 3.86 16.17 1.79
CA GLU A 312 4.88 15.16 2.04
C GLU A 312 5.04 14.20 0.86
N ASN A 313 3.93 13.74 0.27
CA ASN A 313 3.96 12.90 -0.93
C ASN A 313 4.51 13.62 -2.15
N PHE A 314 4.19 14.90 -2.31
CA PHE A 314 4.73 15.71 -3.39
C PHE A 314 6.24 15.90 -3.26
N ILE A 315 6.73 16.18 -2.04
CA ILE A 315 8.16 16.31 -1.75
C ILE A 315 8.88 14.98 -1.96
N ALA A 316 8.32 13.87 -1.47
CA ALA A 316 8.90 12.54 -1.66
C ALA A 316 8.96 12.14 -3.14
N GLY A 317 7.90 12.43 -3.91
CA GLY A 317 7.89 12.24 -5.36
C GLY A 317 8.94 13.12 -6.07
N ALA A 318 9.03 14.40 -5.73
CA ALA A 318 10.04 15.30 -6.29
C ALA A 318 11.47 14.85 -5.97
N PHE A 319 11.70 14.34 -4.75
CA PHE A 319 12.99 13.79 -4.36
C PHE A 319 13.37 12.55 -5.20
N LEU A 320 12.43 11.63 -5.42
CA LEU A 320 12.62 10.48 -6.32
C LEU A 320 12.91 10.87 -7.78
N TRP A 321 12.39 12.02 -8.22
CA TRP A 321 12.69 12.55 -9.55
C TRP A 321 14.11 13.12 -9.65
N ILE A 322 14.57 13.83 -8.61
CA ILE A 322 15.85 14.55 -8.61
C ILE A 322 17.01 13.62 -8.29
N VAL A 323 16.82 12.66 -7.38
CA VAL A 323 17.85 11.71 -6.95
C VAL A 323 17.54 10.36 -7.59
N PRO A 324 18.15 10.04 -8.74
CA PRO A 324 18.11 8.68 -9.26
C PRO A 324 18.89 7.79 -8.29
N ILE A 325 18.16 6.96 -7.56
CA ILE A 325 18.67 6.01 -6.56
C ILE A 325 19.25 4.77 -7.23
#